data_AF-A0A0Q9M735-F1
#
_entry.id   AF-A0A0Q9M735-F1
#
_cell.length_a   1.000
_cell.length_b   1.000
_cell.length_c   1.000
_cell.angle_alpha   90.00
_cell.angle_beta   90.00
_cell.angle_gamma   90.00
#
_symmetry.space_group_name_H-M   'P 1'
#
loop_
_entity.id
_entity.type
_entity.pdbx_description
1 polymer ?
#
loop_
_entity_poly.entity_id
_entity_poly.type
_entity_poly.pdbx_seq_one_letter_code
_entity_poly.pdbx_strand_id
1 'polypeptide(L)'
;MIIYVDTSAALKLVVEETESTALAEHLSTAAQGGNHLVASMLLYTELHCAGKRRALPAELINTVLGGINLVDLARSDLLYAAAMPGRLRSADAIHLATAIRLETDVLIAYDVELVTAATDAGLSTLSPGVTR
;
A
#
# COMPACT_ATOMS: atom_id res chain seq x y z
N MET A 1 -11.20 -7.63 8.57
CA MET A 1 -10.71 -7.67 7.17
C MET A 1 -9.23 -7.36 7.14
N ILE A 2 -8.53 -7.82 6.12
CA ILE A 2 -7.14 -7.50 5.82
C ILE A 2 -7.15 -6.40 4.75
N ILE A 3 -6.58 -5.25 5.08
CA ILE A 3 -6.48 -4.09 4.19
C ILE A 3 -5.01 -3.90 3.83
N TYR A 4 -4.68 -4.07 2.55
CA TYR A 4 -3.34 -3.84 2.04
C TYR A 4 -3.11 -2.37 1.72
N VAL A 5 -2.04 -1.79 2.26
CA VAL A 5 -1.65 -0.39 2.02
C VAL A 5 -0.42 -0.37 1.13
N ASP A 6 -0.55 0.17 -0.09
CA ASP A 6 0.61 0.37 -0.97
C ASP A 6 1.40 1.64 -0.59
N THR A 7 2.54 1.83 -1.25
CA THR A 7 3.42 2.99 -1.03
C THR A 7 2.76 4.31 -1.44
N SER A 8 1.97 4.36 -2.51
CA SER A 8 1.25 5.57 -2.92
C SER A 8 0.22 6.01 -1.87
N ALA A 9 -0.47 5.06 -1.22
CA ALA A 9 -1.33 5.36 -0.08
C ALA A 9 -0.53 5.80 1.15
N ALA A 10 0.49 5.04 1.56
CA ALA A 10 1.28 5.38 2.74
C ALA A 10 1.98 6.75 2.62
N LEU A 11 2.36 7.16 1.41
CA LEU A 11 2.96 8.47 1.17
C LEU A 11 2.04 9.63 1.53
N LYS A 12 0.73 9.49 1.36
CA LYS A 12 -0.26 10.51 1.73
C LYS A 12 -0.39 10.70 3.23
N LEU A 13 0.10 9.77 4.05
CA LEU A 13 0.14 9.91 5.51
C LEU A 13 1.37 10.68 6.00
N VAL A 14 2.38 10.86 5.14
CA VAL A 14 3.63 11.57 5.47
C VAL A 14 3.80 12.87 4.69
N VAL A 15 3.11 13.00 3.56
CA VAL A 15 3.03 14.22 2.74
C VAL A 15 1.58 14.64 2.68
N GLU A 16 1.30 15.87 3.10
CA GLU A 16 -0.05 16.44 3.01
C GLU A 16 -0.44 16.64 1.55
N GLU A 17 -1.50 15.95 1.13
CA GLU A 17 -2.11 15.97 -0.19
C GLU A 17 -3.64 16.03 -0.03
N THR A 18 -4.37 16.29 -1.12
CA THR A 18 -5.83 16.47 -1.07
C THR A 18 -6.56 15.25 -0.49
N GLU A 19 -6.04 14.05 -0.70
CA GLU A 19 -6.65 12.80 -0.24
C GLU A 19 -6.16 12.37 1.16
N SER A 20 -5.17 13.06 1.75
CA SER A 20 -4.51 12.66 2.99
C SER A 20 -5.49 12.56 4.17
N THR A 21 -6.36 13.57 4.36
CA THR A 21 -7.34 13.56 5.45
C THR A 21 -8.31 12.39 5.30
N ALA A 22 -8.90 12.20 4.12
CA ALA A 22 -9.84 11.12 3.86
C ALA A 22 -9.21 9.73 4.03
N LEU A 23 -7.95 9.56 3.62
CA LEU A 23 -7.21 8.32 3.84
C LEU A 23 -6.97 8.05 5.33
N ALA A 24 -6.49 9.05 6.07
CA ALA A 24 -6.21 8.91 7.49
C ALA A 24 -7.47 8.55 8.30
N GLU A 25 -8.59 9.20 8.01
CA GLU A 25 -9.89 8.89 8.61
C GLU A 25 -10.34 7.47 8.28
N HIS A 26 -10.21 7.04 7.02
CA HIS A 26 -10.57 5.70 6.57
C HIS A 26 -9.76 4.62 7.28
N LEU A 27 -8.43 4.76 7.32
CA LEU A 27 -7.53 3.80 7.95
C LEU A 27 -7.71 3.75 9.47
N SER A 28 -7.90 4.91 10.11
CA SER A 28 -8.17 5.00 11.55
C SER A 28 -9.49 4.31 11.92
N THR A 29 -10.56 4.59 11.16
CA THR A 29 -11.87 3.94 11.34
C THR A 29 -11.76 2.43 11.15
N ALA A 30 -11.04 1.99 10.11
CA ALA A 30 -10.84 0.57 9.85
C ALA A 30 -10.08 -0.13 10.98
N ALA A 31 -8.98 0.48 11.47
CA ALA A 31 -8.20 -0.06 12.58
C ALA A 31 -9.02 -0.13 13.88
N GLN A 32 -9.80 0.90 14.20
CA GLN A 32 -10.73 0.91 15.35
C GLN A 32 -11.81 -0.17 15.22
N GLY A 33 -12.26 -0.47 14.00
CA GLY A 33 -13.17 -1.56 13.68
C GLY A 33 -12.55 -2.96 13.74
N GLY A 34 -11.27 -3.10 14.10
CA GLY A 34 -10.58 -4.38 14.21
C GLY A 34 -10.03 -4.92 12.87
N ASN A 35 -9.94 -4.09 11.83
CA ASN A 35 -9.29 -4.50 10.58
C ASN A 35 -7.76 -4.48 10.72
N HIS A 36 -7.10 -5.37 9.98
CA HIS A 36 -5.65 -5.47 9.94
C HIS A 36 -5.12 -4.65 8.77
N LEU A 37 -4.43 -3.56 9.06
CA LEU A 37 -3.67 -2.82 8.06
C LEU A 37 -2.35 -3.55 7.83
N VAL A 38 -2.10 -4.00 6.59
CA VAL A 38 -0.92 -4.77 6.23
C VAL A 38 -0.20 -4.16 5.04
N ALA A 39 1.10 -4.41 4.92
CA ALA A 39 1.87 -4.14 3.71
C ALA A 39 3.06 -5.10 3.62
N SER A 40 3.66 -5.21 2.44
CA SER A 40 4.97 -5.85 2.29
C SER A 40 6.06 -5.07 3.03
N MET A 41 7.09 -5.76 3.52
CA MET A 41 8.36 -5.16 3.95
C MET A 41 9.03 -4.28 2.87
N LEU A 42 8.62 -4.40 1.60
CA LEU A 42 8.99 -3.45 0.55
C LEU A 42 8.59 -2.01 0.92
N LEU A 43 7.41 -1.81 1.52
CA LEU A 43 6.91 -0.50 1.95
C LEU A 43 7.92 0.22 2.86
N TYR A 44 8.56 -0.51 3.77
CA TYR A 44 9.57 0.04 4.67
C TYR A 44 10.69 0.73 3.87
N THR A 45 11.21 0.04 2.87
CA THR A 45 12.29 0.54 2.01
C THR A 45 11.80 1.73 1.18
N GLU A 46 10.64 1.58 0.55
CA GLU A 46 10.11 2.60 -0.35
C GLU A 46 9.78 3.91 0.37
N LEU A 47 9.15 3.83 1.54
CA LEU A 47 8.75 4.99 2.32
C LEU A 47 9.96 5.73 2.88
N HIS A 48 10.99 5.02 3.38
CA HIS A 48 12.25 5.65 3.77
C HIS A 48 13.00 6.28 2.60
N CYS A 49 13.07 5.61 1.44
CA CYS A 49 13.68 6.18 0.24
C CYS A 49 12.94 7.42 -0.25
N ALA A 50 11.61 7.39 -0.26
CA ALA A 50 10.76 8.50 -0.64
C ALA A 50 10.85 9.67 0.35
N GLY A 51 10.93 9.39 1.65
CA GLY A 51 11.14 10.38 2.70
C GLY A 51 12.49 11.09 2.55
N LYS A 52 13.58 10.35 2.30
CA LYS A 52 14.91 10.93 2.04
C LYS A 52 14.90 11.88 0.83
N ARG A 53 14.24 11.51 -0.28
CA ARG A 53 14.12 12.36 -1.47
C ARG A 53 13.38 13.68 -1.19
N ARG A 54 12.49 13.69 -0.19
CA ARG A 54 11.67 14.84 0.21
C ARG A 54 12.19 15.55 1.47
N ALA A 55 13.36 15.15 1.99
CA ALA A 55 13.92 15.63 3.25
C ALA A 55 12.96 15.51 4.45
N LEU A 56 12.14 14.45 4.48
CA LEU A 56 11.24 14.18 5.60
C LEU A 56 12.00 13.56 6.79
N PRO A 57 11.60 13.88 8.03
CA PRO A 57 12.16 13.24 9.23
C PRO A 57 11.90 11.73 9.24
N ALA A 58 12.90 10.94 9.64
CA ALA A 58 12.76 9.49 9.72
C ALA A 58 11.72 9.07 10.77
N GLU A 59 11.56 9.87 11.83
CA GLU A 59 10.60 9.67 12.90
C GLU A 59 9.17 9.70 12.36
N LEU A 60 8.85 10.63 11.45
CA LEU A 60 7.53 10.71 10.80
C LEU A 60 7.24 9.45 9.99
N ILE A 61 8.24 8.97 9.23
CA ILE A 61 8.13 7.73 8.46
C ILE A 61 7.89 6.53 9.39
N ASN A 62 8.66 6.44 10.49
CA ASN A 62 8.53 5.36 11.47
C ASN A 62 7.17 5.37 12.18
N THR A 63 6.60 6.54 12.46
CA THR A 63 5.25 6.65 13.03
C THR A 63 4.20 6.04 12.10
N VAL A 64 4.27 6.32 10.79
CA VAL A 64 3.33 5.73 9.82
C VAL A 64 3.54 4.22 9.69
N LEU A 65 4.79 3.76 9.55
CA LEU A 65 5.10 2.33 9.46
C LEU A 65 4.68 1.57 10.73
N GLY A 66 4.76 2.19 11.91
CA GLY A 66 4.33 1.58 13.18
C GLY A 66 2.84 1.29 13.26
N GLY A 67 2.01 1.93 12.43
CA GLY A 67 0.58 1.66 12.32
C GLY A 67 0.21 0.55 11.32
N ILE A 68 1.19 -0.02 10.61
CA ILE A 68 0.97 -1.00 9.54
C ILE A 68 1.72 -2.28 9.89
N ASN A 69 1.05 -3.42 9.81
CA ASN A 69 1.68 -4.72 10.00
C ASN A 69 2.48 -5.09 8.73
N LEU A 70 3.79 -4.99 8.82
CA LEU A 70 4.69 -5.30 7.71
C LEU A 70 4.97 -6.80 7.63
N VAL A 71 4.71 -7.40 6.47
CA VAL A 71 4.90 -8.82 6.21
C VAL A 71 6.15 -9.03 5.35
N ASP A 72 6.97 -10.00 5.73
CA ASP A 72 8.14 -10.40 4.95
C ASP A 72 7.77 -10.83 3.53
N LEU A 73 8.65 -10.46 2.59
CA LEU A 73 8.57 -10.96 1.22
C LEU A 73 9.00 -12.42 1.16
N ALA A 74 8.17 -13.23 0.53
CA ALA A 74 8.52 -14.59 0.16
C ALA A 74 9.11 -14.61 -1.26
N ARG A 75 9.95 -15.61 -1.55
CA ARG A 75 10.42 -15.85 -2.93
C ARG A 75 9.27 -15.98 -3.93
N SER A 76 8.16 -16.57 -3.51
CA SER A 76 6.95 -16.71 -4.33
C SER A 76 6.37 -15.36 -4.76
N ASP A 77 6.48 -14.31 -3.93
CA ASP A 77 5.99 -12.97 -4.28
C ASP A 77 6.77 -12.40 -5.46
N LEU A 78 8.10 -12.56 -5.44
CA LEU A 78 8.99 -12.10 -6.50
C LEU A 78 8.76 -12.88 -7.80
N LEU A 79 8.61 -14.21 -7.71
CA LEU A 79 8.36 -15.06 -8.88
C LEU A 79 6.98 -14.76 -9.49
N TYR A 80 5.97 -14.58 -8.65
CA TYR A 80 4.62 -14.27 -9.11
C TYR A 80 4.57 -12.87 -9.74
N ALA A 81 5.15 -11.85 -9.10
CA ALA A 81 5.28 -10.51 -9.66
C ALA A 81 5.97 -10.51 -11.03
N ALA A 82 7.04 -11.30 -11.21
CA ALA A 82 7.75 -11.40 -12.48
C ALA A 82 6.93 -12.09 -13.59
N ALA A 83 5.96 -12.92 -13.22
CA ALA A 83 5.09 -13.65 -14.15
C ALA A 83 3.76 -12.93 -14.42
N MET A 84 3.44 -11.84 -13.71
CA MET A 84 2.20 -11.10 -13.90
C MET A 84 2.11 -10.51 -15.31
N PRO A 85 0.94 -10.62 -15.98
CA PRO A 85 0.70 -9.92 -17.22
C PRO A 85 0.62 -8.41 -16.98
N GLY A 86 0.92 -7.62 -18.01
CA GLY A 86 0.80 -6.15 -17.96
C GLY A 86 2.14 -5.43 -17.91
N ARG A 87 2.12 -4.17 -17.45
CA ARG A 87 3.27 -3.24 -17.49
C ARG A 87 3.61 -2.62 -16.14
N LEU A 88 3.13 -3.21 -15.04
CA LEU A 88 3.46 -2.74 -13.70
C LEU A 88 4.97 -2.68 -13.51
N ARG A 89 5.43 -1.64 -12.81
CA ARG A 89 6.81 -1.57 -12.35
C ARG A 89 7.04 -2.67 -11.30
N SER A 90 8.30 -3.06 -11.12
CA SER A 90 8.66 -4.16 -10.23
C SER A 90 8.11 -3.99 -8.80
N ALA A 91 8.16 -2.78 -8.25
CA ALA A 91 7.65 -2.53 -6.91
C ALA A 91 6.13 -2.72 -6.82
N ASP A 92 5.39 -2.12 -7.73
CA ASP A 92 3.92 -2.22 -7.80
C ASP A 92 3.48 -3.68 -8.01
N ALA A 93 4.18 -4.43 -8.87
CA ALA A 93 3.94 -5.86 -9.08
C ALA A 93 4.22 -6.70 -7.82
N ILE A 94 5.26 -6.37 -7.05
CA ILE A 94 5.58 -7.04 -5.78
C ILE A 94 4.52 -6.72 -4.71
N HIS A 95 4.04 -5.48 -4.64
CA HIS A 95 2.93 -5.10 -3.76
C HIS A 95 1.67 -5.90 -4.10
N LEU A 96 1.30 -5.96 -5.38
CA LEU A 96 0.15 -6.74 -5.83
C LEU A 96 0.32 -8.24 -5.54
N ALA A 97 1.50 -8.80 -5.80
CA ALA A 97 1.78 -10.22 -5.55
C ALA A 97 1.63 -10.55 -4.06
N THR A 98 2.15 -9.68 -3.19
CA THR A 98 2.03 -9.83 -1.74
C THR A 98 0.57 -9.72 -1.31
N ALA A 99 -0.19 -8.76 -1.85
CA ALA A 99 -1.59 -8.57 -1.52
C ALA A 99 -2.44 -9.80 -1.89
N ILE A 100 -2.20 -10.38 -3.07
CA ILE A 100 -2.86 -11.60 -3.55
C ILE A 100 -2.50 -12.79 -2.63
N ARG A 101 -1.22 -12.98 -2.29
CA ARG A 101 -0.80 -14.06 -1.39
C ARG A 101 -1.43 -13.96 0.00
N LEU A 102 -1.63 -12.74 0.49
CA LEU A 102 -2.24 -12.47 1.78
C LEU A 102 -3.78 -12.53 1.74
N GLU A 103 -4.36 -12.80 0.57
CA GLU A 103 -5.82 -12.84 0.35
C GLU A 103 -6.49 -11.58 0.91
N THR A 104 -5.89 -10.41 0.65
CA THR A 104 -6.37 -9.17 1.24
C THR A 104 -7.77 -8.83 0.73
N ASP A 105 -8.65 -8.43 1.63
CA ASP A 105 -10.03 -8.06 1.27
C ASP A 105 -10.06 -6.79 0.43
N VAL A 106 -9.19 -5.82 0.74
CA VAL A 106 -9.11 -4.52 0.05
C VAL A 106 -7.67 -4.10 -0.15
N LEU A 107 -7.33 -3.63 -1.34
CA LEU A 107 -6.09 -2.92 -1.63
C LEU A 107 -6.36 -1.41 -1.71
N ILE A 108 -5.70 -0.64 -0.86
CA ILE A 108 -5.74 0.82 -0.90
C ILE A 108 -4.52 1.33 -1.66
N ALA A 109 -4.77 1.99 -2.78
CA ALA A 109 -3.75 2.60 -3.61
C ALA A 109 -4.28 3.80 -4.41
N TYR A 110 -3.36 4.63 -4.89
CA TYR A 110 -3.66 5.80 -5.71
C TYR A 110 -2.96 5.77 -7.07
N ASP A 111 -2.02 4.84 -7.28
CA ASP A 111 -1.49 4.56 -8.62
C ASP A 111 -2.55 3.83 -9.46
N VAL A 112 -2.95 4.46 -10.57
CA VAL A 112 -4.04 3.96 -11.43
C VAL A 112 -3.69 2.62 -12.09
N GLU A 113 -2.42 2.40 -12.44
CA GLU A 113 -2.00 1.14 -13.05
C GLU A 113 -2.08 0.00 -12.01
N LEU A 114 -1.64 0.26 -10.77
CA LEU A 114 -1.77 -0.71 -9.67
C LEU A 114 -3.23 -1.01 -9.33
N VAL A 115 -4.08 0.01 -9.23
CA VAL A 115 -5.52 -0.16 -8.96
C VAL A 115 -6.19 -1.00 -10.05
N THR A 116 -5.87 -0.72 -11.32
CA THR A 116 -6.41 -1.47 -12.45
C THR A 116 -5.97 -2.93 -12.40
N ALA A 117 -4.67 -3.18 -12.23
CA ALA A 117 -4.14 -4.53 -12.15
C ALA A 117 -4.68 -5.33 -10.95
N ALA A 118 -4.86 -4.68 -9.80
CA ALA A 118 -5.47 -5.30 -8.63
C ALA A 118 -6.93 -5.67 -8.87
N THR A 119 -7.70 -4.79 -9.53
CA THR A 119 -9.09 -5.05 -9.92
C THR A 119 -9.17 -6.22 -10.92
N ASP A 120 -8.29 -6.24 -11.93
CA ASP A 120 -8.21 -7.32 -12.92
C ASP A 120 -7.82 -8.67 -12.29
N ALA A 121 -7.05 -8.62 -11.21
CA ALA A 121 -6.71 -9.79 -10.38
C ALA A 121 -7.83 -10.21 -9.41
N GLY A 122 -8.95 -9.49 -9.37
CA GLY A 122 -10.12 -9.81 -8.55
C GLY A 122 -10.11 -9.24 -7.13
N LEU A 123 -9.17 -8.34 -6.80
CA LEU A 123 -9.15 -7.65 -5.52
C LEU A 123 -10.12 -6.47 -5.51
N SER A 124 -10.75 -6.21 -4.37
CA SER A 124 -11.44 -4.92 -4.17
C SER A 124 -10.40 -3.82 -3.97
N THR A 125 -10.59 -2.67 -4.61
CA THR A 125 -9.67 -1.54 -4.51
C THR A 125 -10.36 -0.29 -4.00
N LEU A 126 -9.69 0.50 -3.17
CA LEU A 126 -10.17 1.81 -2.73
C LEU A 126 -9.08 2.88 -2.87
N SER A 127 -9.51 4.10 -3.17
CA SER A 127 -8.68 5.30 -3.16
C SER A 127 -9.44 6.41 -2.41
N PRO A 128 -9.48 6.37 -1.05
CA PRO A 128 -10.23 7.33 -0.26
C PRO A 128 -9.95 8.79 -0.67
N GLY A 129 -10.98 9.63 -0.74
CA GLY A 129 -10.82 11.03 -1.15
C GLY A 129 -10.74 11.27 -2.67
N VAL A 130 -10.59 10.23 -3.49
CA VAL A 130 -10.77 10.34 -4.95
C VAL A 130 -12.25 10.26 -5.27
N THR A 131 -12.79 11.29 -5.92
CA THR A 131 -14.17 11.26 -6.43
C THR A 131 -14.14 10.63 -7.83
N ARG A 132 -14.93 9.58 -8.06
CA ARG A 132 -15.11 8.97 -9.39
C ARG A 132 -15.91 9.88 -10.33
#